data_AF-A0A2N2IM89-F1
#
_entry.id   AF-A0A2N2IM89-F1
#
_cell.length_a   1.000
_cell.length_b   1.000
_cell.length_c   1.000
_cell.angle_alpha   90.00
_cell.angle_beta   90.00
_cell.angle_gamma   90.00
#
_symmetry.space_group_name_H-M   'P 1'
#
loop_
_entity.id
_entity.type
_entity.pdbx_description
1 polymer ?
#
loop_
_entity_poly.entity_id
_entity_poly.type
_entity_poly.pdbx_seq_one_letter_code
_entity_poly.pdbx_strand_id
1 'polypeptide(L)'
;DDGTLNPVFCNDFVKDDRMDCASTQRDPSLIFLAGIVGVPWQDLANDPTDLKKGYRPVEQLAWTPSVFEANTVAAPTGLPEGKTLWNMVLGEVDESPGSDTNGDGVIEKNPRYGSIVPTVDPLDPLMKESVVPRTGTHPITGAELVQPGGGSPVGHPVNGAEWNITAGNDLQYACVFELGQFGPLDCALPENAFGCDCNQSPENPLCWNGSAYGKEQYRAKAYPGRRQLAVLKGMQSQAIVASVCPANMSDLNAADFGYRPAIGAIVDRLKAALQGTCWNQELEIAQDGTVPCVVLEATKGDVGADGKAICAPCTGARSEASADQKRALSGDPIFKENGLNCVCQINQATPGPDLTACVTQANVPSNVTGWCYIDPGQNTSHNADIVATCPPANKRLIRFVGDQIPIPGSLTFLQCVRASFGSGKTNTGAAGAGN
;
A
#
# COMPACT_ATOMS: atom_id res chain seq x y z
N ASP A 1 -19.20 1.96 19.15
CA ASP A 1 -19.87 2.19 20.45
C ASP A 1 -21.23 1.51 20.58
N ASP A 2 -21.84 1.01 19.50
CA ASP A 2 -23.11 0.25 19.56
C ASP A 2 -22.94 -1.27 19.48
N GLY A 3 -21.70 -1.78 19.31
CA GLY A 3 -21.41 -3.22 19.16
C GLY A 3 -21.56 -3.76 17.74
N THR A 4 -21.95 -2.93 16.77
CA THR A 4 -22.08 -3.36 15.38
C THR A 4 -20.71 -3.64 14.75
N LEU A 5 -20.63 -4.76 14.05
CA LEU A 5 -19.45 -5.17 13.29
C LEU A 5 -19.40 -4.38 11.98
N ASN A 6 -18.21 -3.84 11.68
CA ASN A 6 -17.98 -3.10 10.45
C ASN A 6 -17.93 -4.09 9.25
N PRO A 7 -18.67 -3.81 8.15
CA PRO A 7 -18.70 -4.66 6.95
C PRO A 7 -17.34 -4.98 6.33
N VAL A 8 -16.33 -4.15 6.58
CA VAL A 8 -14.96 -4.37 6.14
C VAL A 8 -14.35 -5.62 6.77
N PHE A 9 -14.69 -5.91 8.03
CA PHE A 9 -14.19 -7.08 8.78
C PHE A 9 -15.17 -8.26 8.77
N CYS A 10 -16.44 -8.05 8.40
CA CYS A 10 -17.42 -9.13 8.31
C CYS A 10 -18.41 -8.83 7.19
N ASN A 11 -18.52 -9.70 6.19
CA ASN A 11 -19.46 -9.56 5.08
C ASN A 11 -20.66 -10.52 5.16
N ASP A 12 -20.66 -11.43 6.14
CA ASP A 12 -21.71 -12.42 6.35
C ASP A 12 -22.11 -12.41 7.83
N PHE A 13 -23.28 -11.83 8.12
CA PHE A 13 -23.76 -11.63 9.48
C PHE A 13 -24.79 -12.70 9.85
N VAL A 14 -24.78 -13.16 11.10
CA VAL A 14 -25.77 -14.13 11.59
C VAL A 14 -27.19 -13.55 11.52
N LYS A 15 -27.30 -12.22 11.69
CA LYS A 15 -28.54 -11.45 11.62
C LYS A 15 -28.26 -10.07 11.03
N ASP A 16 -29.33 -9.41 10.56
CA ASP A 16 -29.26 -8.05 10.00
C ASP A 16 -28.88 -6.97 11.03
N ASP A 17 -28.80 -7.30 12.32
CA ASP A 17 -28.34 -6.40 13.38
C ASP A 17 -26.82 -6.15 13.37
N ARG A 18 -26.07 -6.92 12.57
CA ARG A 18 -24.61 -6.85 12.42
C ARG A 18 -23.84 -7.02 13.72
N MET A 19 -24.41 -7.70 14.72
CA MET A 19 -23.74 -7.91 16.01
C MET A 19 -22.80 -9.12 15.99
N ASP A 20 -23.14 -10.13 15.19
CA ASP A 20 -22.42 -11.39 15.11
C ASP A 20 -22.02 -11.71 13.66
N CYS A 21 -20.76 -12.09 13.44
CA CYS A 21 -20.28 -12.57 12.15
C CYS A 21 -20.57 -14.07 12.02
N ALA A 22 -21.22 -14.48 10.94
CA ALA A 22 -21.48 -15.89 10.64
C ALA A 22 -20.20 -16.63 10.23
N SER A 23 -19.17 -15.89 9.81
CA SER A 23 -17.84 -16.40 9.48
C SER A 23 -16.75 -15.83 10.40
N THR A 24 -15.51 -16.31 10.24
CA THR A 24 -14.37 -15.71 10.94
C THR A 24 -14.17 -14.29 10.43
N GLN A 25 -14.11 -13.31 11.32
CA GLN A 25 -13.85 -11.93 10.94
C GLN A 25 -12.52 -11.80 10.22
N ARG A 26 -12.49 -10.95 9.20
CA ARG A 26 -11.28 -10.61 8.47
C ARG A 26 -10.29 -9.95 9.43
N ASP A 27 -9.09 -10.50 9.50
CA ASP A 27 -8.03 -9.92 10.32
C ASP A 27 -7.75 -8.48 9.86
N PRO A 28 -7.69 -7.49 10.77
CA PRO A 28 -7.41 -6.11 10.38
C PRO A 28 -6.14 -5.95 9.55
N SER A 29 -5.12 -6.79 9.75
CA SER A 29 -3.89 -6.79 8.94
C SER A 29 -4.12 -7.08 7.44
N LEU A 30 -5.30 -7.60 7.06
CA LEU A 30 -5.69 -7.85 5.67
C LEU A 30 -6.44 -6.68 5.04
N ILE A 31 -6.68 -5.61 5.80
CA ILE A 31 -7.37 -4.42 5.32
C ILE A 31 -6.33 -3.36 4.99
N PHE A 32 -6.33 -2.90 3.76
CA PHE A 32 -5.48 -1.80 3.31
C PHE A 32 -6.35 -0.66 2.80
N LEU A 33 -5.93 0.56 3.06
CA LEU A 33 -6.54 1.75 2.47
C LEU A 33 -5.54 2.41 1.54
N ALA A 34 -5.83 2.36 0.24
CA ALA A 34 -5.07 3.09 -0.76
C ALA A 34 -5.73 4.44 -1.05
N GLY A 35 -4.94 5.50 -1.01
CA GLY A 35 -5.37 6.84 -1.39
C GLY A 35 -4.51 7.41 -2.51
N ILE A 36 -5.16 7.70 -3.64
CA ILE A 36 -4.60 8.51 -4.73
C ILE A 36 -5.10 9.93 -4.51
N VAL A 37 -4.27 10.78 -3.92
CA VAL A 37 -4.69 12.07 -3.36
C VAL A 37 -3.91 13.23 -3.96
N GLY A 38 -4.37 14.45 -3.74
CA GLY A 38 -3.69 15.64 -4.22
C GLY A 38 -2.46 15.98 -3.40
N VAL A 39 -1.31 15.59 -3.93
CA VAL A 39 0.02 15.79 -3.34
C VAL A 39 1.04 15.71 -4.48
N PRO A 40 2.08 16.54 -4.51
CA PRO A 40 3.18 16.36 -5.47
C PRO A 40 3.73 14.93 -5.40
N TRP A 41 3.84 14.25 -6.53
CA TRP A 41 4.38 12.89 -6.53
C TRP A 41 5.84 12.85 -6.06
N GLN A 42 6.58 13.95 -6.25
CA GLN A 42 7.96 14.12 -5.79
C GLN A 42 8.10 13.92 -4.29
N ASP A 43 7.09 14.32 -3.49
CA ASP A 43 7.10 14.16 -2.03
C ASP A 43 6.88 12.71 -1.57
N LEU A 44 6.37 11.86 -2.46
CA LEU A 44 6.05 10.46 -2.16
C LEU A 44 6.98 9.46 -2.85
N ALA A 45 7.70 9.87 -3.90
CA ALA A 45 8.44 8.95 -4.75
C ALA A 45 9.71 8.41 -4.07
N ASN A 46 10.07 7.17 -4.41
CA ASN A 46 11.36 6.59 -4.02
C ASN A 46 12.53 7.43 -4.57
N ASP A 47 12.38 7.89 -5.81
CA ASP A 47 13.25 8.88 -6.45
C ASP A 47 12.39 10.09 -6.88
N PRO A 48 12.61 11.28 -6.31
CA PRO A 48 11.83 12.47 -6.63
C PRO A 48 12.05 13.01 -8.05
N THR A 49 13.00 12.43 -8.80
CA THR A 49 13.27 12.78 -10.20
C THR A 49 12.80 11.71 -11.19
N ASP A 50 12.45 10.51 -10.72
CA ASP A 50 12.03 9.38 -11.54
C ASP A 50 10.92 8.56 -10.88
N LEU A 51 9.67 8.86 -11.20
CA LEU A 51 8.51 8.15 -10.65
C LEU A 51 8.43 6.68 -11.12
N LYS A 52 9.21 6.26 -12.12
CA LYS A 52 9.30 4.83 -12.52
C LYS A 52 9.89 3.96 -11.41
N LYS A 53 10.57 4.56 -10.43
CA LYS A 53 11.05 3.88 -9.21
C LYS A 53 9.94 3.61 -8.19
N GLY A 54 8.71 4.05 -8.46
CA GLY A 54 7.54 3.84 -7.61
C GLY A 54 7.48 4.77 -6.40
N TYR A 55 6.43 4.58 -5.61
CA TYR A 55 6.22 5.33 -4.37
C TYR A 55 6.89 4.68 -3.18
N ARG A 56 7.24 5.50 -2.20
CA ARG A 56 7.74 5.05 -0.90
C ARG A 56 6.63 4.33 -0.15
N PRO A 57 6.95 3.23 0.56
CA PRO A 57 6.01 2.62 1.48
C PRO A 57 5.71 3.58 2.64
N VAL A 58 4.49 3.51 3.18
CA VAL A 58 3.99 4.46 4.20
C VAL A 58 4.89 4.57 5.43
N GLU A 59 5.61 3.50 5.79
CA GLU A 59 6.54 3.50 6.91
C GLU A 59 7.68 4.51 6.71
N GLN A 60 8.19 4.64 5.47
CA GLN A 60 9.24 5.61 5.14
C GLN A 60 8.75 7.05 5.21
N LEU A 61 7.44 7.30 5.14
CA LEU A 61 6.90 8.66 5.29
C LEU A 61 7.05 9.18 6.73
N ALA A 62 7.17 8.26 7.70
CA ALA A 62 7.41 8.56 9.11
C ALA A 62 8.90 8.61 9.48
N TRP A 63 9.81 8.39 8.53
CA TRP A 63 11.24 8.41 8.80
C TRP A 63 11.79 9.83 8.80
N THR A 64 12.72 10.09 9.72
CA THR A 64 13.57 11.29 9.69
C THR A 64 14.82 11.01 8.86
N PRO A 65 15.58 12.04 8.45
CA PRO A 65 16.85 11.83 7.73
C PRO A 65 17.80 10.84 8.42
N SER A 66 17.89 10.89 9.75
CA SER A 66 18.70 9.95 10.54
C SER A 66 18.25 8.49 10.44
N VAL A 67 16.92 8.25 10.32
CA VAL A 67 16.37 6.91 10.17
C VAL A 67 16.63 6.38 8.76
N PHE A 68 16.54 7.24 7.74
CA PHE A 68 16.95 6.89 6.37
C PHE A 68 18.42 6.45 6.33
N GLU A 69 19.32 7.25 6.92
CA GLU A 69 20.75 6.97 6.99
C GLU A 69 21.04 5.65 7.74
N ALA A 70 20.41 5.43 8.89
CA ALA A 70 20.56 4.21 9.68
C ALA A 70 20.13 2.93 8.91
N ASN A 71 19.20 3.07 7.96
CA ASN A 71 18.74 1.98 7.10
C ASN A 71 19.48 1.93 5.76
N THR A 72 20.55 2.71 5.57
CA THR A 72 21.32 2.81 4.31
C THR A 72 20.48 3.20 3.09
N VAL A 73 19.39 3.95 3.32
CA VAL A 73 18.52 4.49 2.28
C VAL A 73 18.77 5.99 2.18
N ALA A 74 18.84 6.52 0.95
CA ALA A 74 19.00 7.96 0.76
C ALA A 74 17.75 8.71 1.27
N ALA A 75 17.97 9.68 2.15
CA ALA A 75 16.92 10.59 2.59
C ALA A 75 16.46 11.49 1.41
N PRO A 76 15.17 11.86 1.35
CA PRO A 76 14.68 12.84 0.39
C PRO A 76 15.44 14.16 0.50
N THR A 77 15.92 14.69 -0.63
CA THR A 77 16.53 16.01 -0.71
C THR A 77 15.56 17.07 -0.16
N GLY A 78 16.05 17.98 0.68
CA GLY A 78 15.25 19.06 1.26
C GLY A 78 14.40 18.68 2.48
N LEU A 79 14.44 17.42 2.94
CA LEU A 79 13.82 17.01 4.21
C LEU A 79 14.66 17.54 5.40
N PRO A 80 14.13 18.44 6.25
CA PRO A 80 14.90 18.99 7.37
C PRO A 80 15.24 17.96 8.44
N GLU A 81 16.31 18.20 9.18
CA GLU A 81 16.70 17.36 10.33
C GLU A 81 15.55 17.27 11.35
N GLY A 82 15.31 16.07 11.85
CA GLY A 82 14.23 15.79 12.81
C GLY A 82 12.81 15.88 12.25
N LYS A 83 12.62 16.18 10.96
CA LYS A 83 11.31 16.19 10.30
C LYS A 83 11.11 14.93 9.44
N THR A 84 9.85 14.63 9.15
CA THR A 84 9.40 13.48 8.35
C THR A 84 8.70 13.96 7.07
N LEU A 85 8.50 13.06 6.11
CA LEU A 85 7.70 13.38 4.92
C LEU A 85 6.26 13.75 5.29
N TRP A 86 5.70 13.21 6.39
CA TRP A 86 4.41 13.68 6.90
C TRP A 86 4.42 15.16 7.27
N ASN A 87 5.51 15.68 7.83
CA ASN A 87 5.63 17.13 8.08
C ASN A 87 5.67 17.92 6.77
N MET A 88 6.22 17.35 5.70
CA MET A 88 6.24 17.97 4.38
C MET A 88 4.86 18.08 3.77
N VAL A 89 4.07 17.00 3.76
CA VAL A 89 2.81 16.95 3.00
C VAL A 89 1.56 17.21 3.82
N LEU A 90 1.59 16.95 5.13
CA LEU A 90 0.43 17.10 6.02
C LEU A 90 0.61 18.26 7.00
N GLY A 91 1.84 18.47 7.47
CA GLY A 91 2.17 19.34 8.59
C GLY A 91 2.27 18.56 9.90
N GLU A 92 2.26 19.26 11.03
CA GLU A 92 2.18 18.61 12.35
C GLU A 92 0.71 18.34 12.68
N VAL A 93 0.44 17.14 13.17
CA VAL A 93 -0.89 16.71 13.65
C VAL A 93 -0.77 16.47 15.14
N ASP A 94 -1.84 16.77 15.89
CA ASP A 94 -1.88 16.44 17.31
C ASP A 94 -2.15 14.94 17.48
N GLU A 95 -1.09 14.18 17.70
CA GLU A 95 -1.18 12.74 17.96
C GLU A 95 -1.57 12.42 19.41
N SER A 96 -1.74 13.44 20.26
CA SER A 96 -2.18 13.26 21.65
C SER A 96 -3.61 12.71 21.69
N PRO A 97 -3.94 11.75 22.57
CA PRO A 97 -5.32 11.28 22.73
C PRO A 97 -6.26 12.46 22.99
N GLY A 98 -7.28 12.62 22.16
CA GLY A 98 -8.23 13.71 22.26
C GLY A 98 -8.95 13.70 23.61
N SER A 99 -9.12 14.87 24.19
CA SER A 99 -10.14 15.10 25.22
C SER A 99 -11.39 15.60 24.51
N ASP A 100 -12.32 14.69 24.23
CA ASP A 100 -13.63 15.09 23.74
C ASP A 100 -14.40 15.66 24.94
N THR A 101 -14.68 16.96 24.94
CA THR A 101 -15.71 17.50 25.82
C THR A 101 -17.04 17.20 25.18
N ASN A 102 -17.74 16.19 25.70
CA ASN A 102 -19.17 16.09 25.46
C ASN A 102 -19.81 17.40 25.95
N GLY A 103 -20.90 17.85 25.31
CA GLY A 103 -21.59 19.11 25.64
C GLY A 103 -22.17 19.18 27.07
N ASP A 104 -21.87 18.21 27.92
CA ASP A 104 -22.19 18.11 29.34
C ASP A 104 -21.04 18.56 30.27
N GLY A 105 -19.88 18.93 29.71
CA GLY A 105 -18.72 19.39 30.48
C GLY A 105 -17.93 18.27 31.17
N VAL A 106 -18.19 17.01 30.84
CA VAL A 106 -17.40 15.87 31.31
C VAL A 106 -16.27 15.61 30.32
N ILE A 107 -15.02 15.70 30.79
CA ILE A 107 -13.85 15.29 30.03
C ILE A 107 -13.77 13.77 30.07
N GLU A 108 -14.34 13.11 29.08
CA GLU A 108 -13.97 11.72 28.79
C GLU A 108 -12.67 11.74 27.99
N LYS A 109 -11.57 11.28 28.59
CA LYS A 109 -10.36 10.99 27.83
C LYS A 109 -10.71 9.84 26.89
N ASN A 110 -10.92 10.11 25.61
CA ASN A 110 -11.06 9.06 24.62
C ASN A 110 -9.65 8.54 24.29
N PRO A 111 -9.25 7.36 24.78
CA PRO A 111 -7.86 6.91 24.64
C PRO A 111 -7.51 6.51 23.20
N ARG A 112 -8.47 6.54 22.27
CA ARG A 112 -8.35 5.91 20.94
C ARG A 112 -8.19 6.87 19.76
N TYR A 113 -8.50 8.16 19.90
CA TYR A 113 -8.47 9.09 18.78
C TYR A 113 -7.83 10.40 19.19
N GLY A 114 -6.57 10.60 18.81
CA GLY A 114 -6.01 11.94 18.74
C GLY A 114 -6.65 12.72 17.61
N SER A 115 -6.72 14.05 17.76
CA SER A 115 -7.22 14.91 16.69
C SER A 115 -6.19 14.91 15.55
N ILE A 116 -6.43 14.13 14.50
CA ILE A 116 -5.58 14.10 13.29
C ILE A 116 -5.74 15.38 12.45
N VAL A 117 -6.32 16.44 13.03
CA VAL A 117 -6.40 17.77 12.42
C VAL A 117 -5.00 18.37 12.43
N PRO A 118 -4.43 18.73 11.26
CA PRO A 118 -3.14 19.39 11.22
C PRO A 118 -3.18 20.73 11.95
N THR A 119 -2.33 20.91 12.95
CA THR A 119 -2.24 22.12 13.78
C THR A 119 -1.13 23.06 13.30
N VAL A 120 -0.21 22.55 12.48
CA VAL A 120 0.85 23.31 11.82
C VAL A 120 0.78 23.08 10.32
N ASP A 121 1.09 24.12 9.55
CA ASP A 121 1.13 24.01 8.09
C ASP A 121 2.21 23.05 7.60
N PRO A 122 1.99 22.40 6.43
CA PRO A 122 2.99 21.60 5.77
C PRO A 122 4.24 22.42 5.43
N LEU A 123 5.38 21.75 5.46
CA LEU A 123 6.65 22.36 5.07
C LEU A 123 6.73 22.62 3.57
N ASP A 124 6.07 21.80 2.75
CA ASP A 124 5.90 22.12 1.34
C ASP A 124 4.83 23.21 1.17
N PRO A 125 5.17 24.40 0.64
CA PRO A 125 4.19 25.44 0.35
C PRO A 125 3.05 24.94 -0.55
N LEU A 126 3.31 24.01 -1.47
CA LEU A 126 2.28 23.50 -2.39
C LEU A 126 1.21 22.68 -1.68
N MET A 127 1.49 22.20 -0.47
CA MET A 127 0.53 21.46 0.33
C MET A 127 -0.31 22.35 1.24
N LYS A 128 -0.08 23.68 1.26
CA LYS A 128 -0.94 24.62 2.00
C LYS A 128 -2.21 24.91 1.21
N GLU A 129 -3.37 24.59 1.79
CA GLU A 129 -4.68 24.99 1.28
C GLU A 129 -4.77 26.53 1.34
N SER A 130 -4.83 27.19 0.19
CA SER A 130 -4.87 28.66 0.11
C SER A 130 -5.75 29.11 -1.04
N VAL A 131 -6.53 30.18 -0.82
CA VAL A 131 -7.29 30.89 -1.88
C VAL A 131 -6.48 32.05 -2.49
N VAL A 132 -5.32 32.38 -1.91
CA VAL A 132 -4.42 33.43 -2.38
C VAL A 132 -3.08 32.83 -2.85
N PRO A 133 -2.36 33.48 -3.79
CA PRO A 133 -1.03 33.04 -4.20
C PRO A 133 -0.09 32.82 -3.03
N ARG A 134 0.58 31.67 -3.02
CA ARG A 134 1.56 31.29 -2.01
C ARG A 134 2.95 31.73 -2.44
N THR A 135 3.89 31.75 -1.51
CA THR A 135 5.29 32.04 -1.77
C THR A 135 6.18 30.96 -1.15
N GLY A 136 7.44 30.93 -1.55
CA GLY A 136 8.45 30.00 -1.06
C GLY A 136 9.00 29.10 -2.16
N THR A 137 9.57 27.98 -1.74
CA THR A 137 10.28 27.05 -2.60
C THR A 137 9.78 25.64 -2.32
N HIS A 138 9.54 24.86 -3.38
CA HIS A 138 9.26 23.44 -3.22
C HIS A 138 10.49 22.75 -2.63
N PRO A 139 10.38 22.12 -1.44
CA PRO A 139 11.55 21.65 -0.68
C PRO A 139 12.39 20.60 -1.42
N ILE A 140 11.74 19.68 -2.13
CA ILE A 140 12.44 18.60 -2.85
C ILE A 140 13.06 19.05 -4.19
N THR A 141 12.29 19.77 -5.01
CA THR A 141 12.77 20.18 -6.34
C THR A 141 13.64 21.43 -6.31
N GLY A 142 13.58 22.22 -5.23
CA GLY A 142 14.26 23.50 -5.10
C GLY A 142 13.66 24.62 -5.97
N ALA A 143 12.53 24.38 -6.64
CA ALA A 143 11.91 25.37 -7.51
C ALA A 143 11.13 26.43 -6.71
N GLU A 144 11.33 27.72 -7.04
CA GLU A 144 10.58 28.82 -6.44
C GLU A 144 9.18 28.92 -7.05
N LEU A 145 8.17 29.11 -6.18
CA LEU A 145 6.78 29.27 -6.60
C LEU A 145 6.64 30.51 -7.51
N VAL A 146 6.12 30.28 -8.72
CA VAL A 146 5.88 31.32 -9.71
C VAL A 146 4.64 32.13 -9.33
N GLN A 147 4.80 33.45 -9.21
CA GLN A 147 3.71 34.37 -8.89
C GLN A 147 2.85 34.73 -10.12
N PRO A 148 1.57 35.10 -9.92
CA PRO A 148 0.72 35.58 -11.00
C PRO A 148 1.33 36.80 -11.71
N GLY A 149 1.11 36.92 -13.02
CA GLY A 149 1.68 38.00 -13.84
C GLY A 149 3.18 37.89 -14.11
N GLY A 150 3.84 36.81 -13.68
CA GLY A 150 5.24 36.53 -14.01
C GLY A 150 5.44 36.17 -15.49
N GLY A 151 6.66 36.38 -16.01
CA GLY A 151 6.98 36.11 -17.43
C GLY A 151 7.00 34.64 -17.86
N SER A 152 6.82 33.70 -16.92
CA SER A 152 6.75 32.25 -17.17
C SER A 152 5.50 31.67 -16.51
N PRO A 153 4.32 31.73 -17.16
CA PRO A 153 3.04 31.49 -16.50
C PRO A 153 2.77 30.03 -16.09
N VAL A 154 3.67 29.11 -16.46
CA VAL A 154 3.69 27.70 -16.05
C VAL A 154 5.13 27.24 -15.73
N GLY A 155 5.95 28.16 -15.22
CA GLY A 155 7.38 27.93 -15.01
C GLY A 155 7.73 26.97 -13.86
N HIS A 156 6.81 26.72 -12.92
CA HIS A 156 7.05 25.79 -11.82
C HIS A 156 6.74 24.35 -12.24
N PRO A 157 7.68 23.39 -12.07
CA PRO A 157 7.55 22.03 -12.62
C PRO A 157 6.47 21.17 -11.95
N VAL A 158 5.91 21.61 -10.81
CA VAL A 158 4.93 20.84 -10.03
C VAL A 158 3.51 21.39 -10.16
N ASN A 159 3.27 22.66 -9.80
CA ASN A 159 1.95 23.30 -9.88
C ASN A 159 1.79 24.28 -11.06
N GLY A 160 2.78 24.43 -11.94
CA GLY A 160 2.75 25.40 -13.04
C GLY A 160 2.99 26.82 -12.56
N ALA A 161 2.01 27.43 -11.89
CA ALA A 161 2.14 28.74 -11.25
C ALA A 161 1.04 28.93 -10.21
N GLU A 162 1.26 29.85 -9.28
CA GLU A 162 0.19 30.42 -8.46
C GLU A 162 -0.67 31.35 -9.34
N TRP A 163 -1.95 31.48 -9.01
CA TRP A 163 -2.90 32.25 -9.82
C TRP A 163 -3.86 33.09 -8.98
N ASN A 164 -4.40 34.15 -9.60
CA ASN A 164 -5.35 35.04 -8.94
C ASN A 164 -6.77 34.42 -8.92
N ILE A 165 -7.28 34.14 -7.72
CA ILE A 165 -8.62 33.59 -7.46
C ILE A 165 -9.55 34.70 -6.95
N THR A 166 -9.98 35.59 -7.84
CA THR A 166 -10.75 36.79 -7.46
C THR A 166 -12.03 36.49 -6.69
N ALA A 167 -12.69 35.37 -6.99
CA ALA A 167 -13.94 34.98 -6.33
C ALA A 167 -13.73 34.25 -4.98
N GLY A 168 -12.49 33.86 -4.64
CA GLY A 168 -12.17 33.15 -3.39
C GLY A 168 -12.90 31.81 -3.21
N ASN A 169 -13.41 31.24 -4.30
CA ASN A 169 -14.22 30.01 -4.33
C ASN A 169 -13.43 28.77 -4.80
N ASP A 170 -12.12 28.92 -4.95
CA ASP A 170 -11.20 27.88 -5.41
C ASP A 170 -9.87 27.96 -4.63
N LEU A 171 -9.04 26.92 -4.73
CA LEU A 171 -7.73 26.82 -4.08
C LEU A 171 -6.59 26.86 -5.09
N GLN A 172 -5.42 27.29 -4.61
CA GLN A 172 -4.15 27.06 -5.29
C GLN A 172 -3.90 25.56 -5.46
N TYR A 173 -3.29 25.18 -6.58
CA TYR A 173 -3.05 23.79 -6.91
C TYR A 173 -1.83 23.24 -6.18
N ALA A 174 -1.92 22.03 -5.65
CA ALA A 174 -0.76 21.29 -5.15
C ALA A 174 0.13 20.84 -6.32
N CYS A 175 -0.49 20.42 -7.41
CA CYS A 175 0.20 20.03 -8.62
C CYS A 175 -0.71 20.11 -9.85
N VAL A 176 -0.08 20.19 -11.02
CA VAL A 176 -0.73 20.17 -12.34
C VAL A 176 0.00 19.18 -13.25
N PHE A 177 -0.67 18.70 -14.29
CA PHE A 177 -0.06 17.81 -15.27
C PHE A 177 -0.71 17.98 -16.64
N GLU A 178 0.06 17.80 -17.71
CA GLU A 178 -0.43 17.89 -19.09
C GLU A 178 -1.52 16.85 -19.36
N LEU A 179 -2.55 17.20 -20.11
CA LEU A 179 -3.52 16.25 -20.64
C LEU A 179 -2.91 15.37 -21.76
N GLY A 180 -1.77 15.79 -22.31
CA GLY A 180 -0.99 15.01 -23.26
C GLY A 180 -1.80 14.64 -24.50
N GLN A 181 -1.75 13.36 -24.88
CA GLN A 181 -2.45 12.85 -26.06
C GLN A 181 -3.99 12.89 -25.97
N PHE A 182 -4.55 13.13 -24.78
CA PHE A 182 -6.00 13.29 -24.61
C PHE A 182 -6.49 14.67 -25.07
N GLY A 183 -5.55 15.56 -25.41
CA GLY A 183 -5.81 16.87 -26.01
C GLY A 183 -6.30 17.91 -25.00
N PRO A 184 -6.35 19.19 -25.42
CA PRO A 184 -6.97 20.21 -24.62
C PRO A 184 -8.50 20.01 -24.55
N LEU A 185 -9.09 20.39 -23.42
CA LEU A 185 -10.55 20.43 -23.25
C LEU A 185 -11.06 21.84 -23.59
N ASP A 186 -12.02 21.93 -24.51
CA ASP A 186 -12.70 23.20 -24.78
C ASP A 186 -13.76 23.47 -23.70
N CYS A 187 -13.52 24.48 -22.85
CA CYS A 187 -14.43 24.84 -21.77
C CYS A 187 -15.72 25.55 -22.25
N ALA A 188 -15.87 25.82 -23.56
CA ALA A 188 -17.11 26.33 -24.13
C ALA A 188 -18.13 25.21 -24.41
N LEU A 189 -17.69 23.95 -24.44
CA LEU A 189 -18.55 22.81 -24.72
C LEU A 189 -19.36 22.39 -23.49
N PRO A 190 -20.69 22.16 -23.61
CA PRO A 190 -21.55 21.77 -22.49
C PRO A 190 -21.09 20.51 -21.75
N GLU A 191 -20.52 19.53 -22.47
CA GLU A 191 -19.99 18.29 -21.90
C GLU A 191 -18.81 18.52 -20.94
N ASN A 192 -18.10 19.64 -21.07
CA ASN A 192 -16.94 19.99 -20.24
C ASN A 192 -17.30 20.94 -19.09
N ALA A 193 -18.57 21.35 -18.96
CA ALA A 193 -19.00 22.38 -18.02
C ALA A 193 -18.68 22.08 -16.54
N PHE A 194 -18.58 20.81 -16.16
CA PHE A 194 -18.26 20.39 -14.79
C PHE A 194 -16.78 20.10 -14.53
N GLY A 195 -15.96 19.97 -15.57
CA GLY A 195 -14.57 19.50 -15.46
C GLY A 195 -13.50 20.46 -15.96
N CYS A 196 -13.92 21.61 -16.50
CA CYS A 196 -13.05 22.56 -17.20
C CYS A 196 -12.96 23.89 -16.44
N ASP A 197 -11.75 24.32 -16.10
CA ASP A 197 -11.47 25.40 -15.15
C ASP A 197 -11.05 26.73 -15.83
N CYS A 198 -11.05 26.81 -17.16
CA CYS A 198 -10.64 28.03 -17.89
C CYS A 198 -11.67 29.15 -17.95
N ASN A 199 -12.82 28.95 -17.34
CA ASN A 199 -13.83 30.00 -17.17
C ASN A 199 -13.69 30.75 -15.83
N GLN A 200 -12.80 30.28 -14.93
CA GLN A 200 -12.72 30.77 -13.54
C GLN A 200 -11.76 31.96 -13.36
N SER A 201 -10.66 32.02 -14.11
CA SER A 201 -9.68 33.11 -14.03
C SER A 201 -8.91 33.28 -15.33
N PRO A 202 -8.61 34.53 -15.75
CA PRO A 202 -7.87 34.82 -16.98
C PRO A 202 -6.40 34.37 -16.93
N GLU A 203 -5.86 34.03 -15.76
CA GLU A 203 -4.46 33.64 -15.57
C GLU A 203 -4.31 32.22 -15.01
N ASN A 204 -5.35 31.38 -15.13
CA ASN A 204 -5.30 30.01 -14.64
C ASN A 204 -4.22 29.19 -15.39
N PRO A 205 -3.23 28.60 -14.71
CA PRO A 205 -2.12 27.88 -15.35
C PRO A 205 -2.55 26.66 -16.18
N LEU A 206 -3.77 26.14 -15.95
CA LEU A 206 -4.32 25.06 -16.76
C LEU A 206 -4.64 25.49 -18.20
N CYS A 207 -4.77 26.79 -18.42
CA CYS A 207 -5.34 27.40 -19.63
C CYS A 207 -4.29 28.08 -20.51
N TRP A 208 -3.02 27.90 -20.15
CA TRP A 208 -1.88 28.43 -20.88
C TRP A 208 -1.46 27.48 -22.01
N ASN A 209 -1.58 27.95 -23.26
CA ASN A 209 -1.26 27.18 -24.46
C ASN A 209 0.23 27.23 -24.87
N GLY A 210 1.08 27.88 -24.06
CA GLY A 210 2.48 28.15 -24.40
C GLY A 210 2.74 29.60 -24.83
N SER A 211 1.71 30.34 -25.25
CA SER A 211 1.83 31.73 -25.73
C SER A 211 0.79 32.70 -25.13
N ALA A 212 -0.40 32.21 -24.80
CA ALA A 212 -1.49 33.00 -24.21
C ALA A 212 -2.39 32.12 -23.34
N TYR A 213 -3.14 32.77 -22.45
CA TYR A 213 -4.27 32.16 -21.76
C TYR A 213 -5.50 32.12 -22.66
N GLY A 214 -6.31 31.06 -22.56
CA GLY A 214 -7.50 30.87 -23.39
C GLY A 214 -8.62 30.13 -22.67
N LYS A 215 -9.61 29.68 -23.44
CA LYS A 215 -10.76 28.88 -22.96
C LYS A 215 -10.53 27.37 -23.07
N GLU A 216 -9.36 26.98 -23.57
CA GLU A 216 -8.94 25.59 -23.67
C GLU A 216 -8.08 25.23 -22.47
N GLN A 217 -8.40 24.11 -21.83
CA GLN A 217 -7.64 23.56 -20.72
C GLN A 217 -6.63 22.54 -21.25
N TYR A 218 -5.34 22.81 -21.06
CA TYR A 218 -4.23 21.95 -21.50
C TYR A 218 -3.70 21.05 -20.39
N ARG A 219 -3.98 21.39 -19.13
CA ARG A 219 -3.52 20.65 -17.95
C ARG A 219 -4.68 20.31 -17.02
N ALA A 220 -4.54 19.22 -16.29
CA ALA A 220 -5.37 18.92 -15.12
C ALA A 220 -4.62 19.26 -13.84
N LYS A 221 -5.31 19.18 -12.69
CA LYS A 221 -4.77 19.58 -11.39
C LYS A 221 -5.23 18.71 -10.24
N ALA A 222 -4.53 18.90 -9.12
CA ALA A 222 -4.96 18.48 -7.81
C ALA A 222 -4.86 19.61 -6.80
N TYR A 223 -5.80 19.62 -5.86
CA TYR A 223 -5.73 20.47 -4.66
C TYR A 223 -4.97 19.77 -3.54
N PRO A 224 -4.46 20.50 -2.54
CA PRO A 224 -3.83 19.87 -1.38
C PRO A 224 -4.78 18.91 -0.64
N GLY A 225 -4.47 17.62 -0.67
CA GLY A 225 -5.29 16.53 -0.12
C GLY A 225 -5.06 16.27 1.37
N ARG A 226 -4.87 17.31 2.18
CA ARG A 226 -4.42 17.19 3.59
C ARG A 226 -5.35 16.33 4.43
N ARG A 227 -6.67 16.48 4.30
CA ARG A 227 -7.64 15.69 5.08
C ARG A 227 -7.57 14.20 4.73
N GLN A 228 -7.40 13.87 3.46
CA GLN A 228 -7.26 12.50 3.00
C GLN A 228 -5.91 11.90 3.44
N LEU A 229 -4.84 12.70 3.39
CA LEU A 229 -3.53 12.31 3.92
C LEU A 229 -3.57 12.06 5.43
N ALA A 230 -4.34 12.84 6.20
CA ALA A 230 -4.53 12.59 7.63
C ALA A 230 -5.18 11.22 7.90
N VAL A 231 -6.21 10.86 7.13
CA VAL A 231 -6.83 9.52 7.22
C VAL A 231 -5.82 8.43 6.89
N LEU A 232 -5.06 8.59 5.80
CA LEU A 232 -4.02 7.63 5.41
C LEU A 232 -2.92 7.50 6.48
N LYS A 233 -2.47 8.60 7.07
CA LYS A 233 -1.53 8.57 8.19
C LYS A 233 -2.09 7.80 9.39
N GLY A 234 -3.38 8.01 9.70
CA GLY A 234 -4.10 7.30 10.76
C GLY A 234 -4.21 5.79 10.53
N MET A 235 -4.19 5.33 9.28
CA MET A 235 -4.14 3.91 8.93
C MET A 235 -2.78 3.26 9.19
N GLN A 236 -1.74 4.05 9.51
CA GLN A 236 -0.39 3.56 9.81
C GLN A 236 0.12 2.63 8.70
N SER A 237 0.61 1.43 9.06
CA SER A 237 1.09 0.41 8.12
C SER A 237 0.01 -0.13 7.18
N GLN A 238 -1.27 0.18 7.38
CA GLN A 238 -2.33 -0.26 6.46
C GLN A 238 -2.54 0.70 5.29
N ALA A 239 -1.89 1.86 5.29
CA ALA A 239 -2.04 2.86 4.23
C ALA A 239 -1.13 2.59 3.02
N ILE A 240 -1.65 2.96 1.85
CA ILE A 240 -0.88 3.12 0.62
C ILE A 240 -1.14 4.53 0.12
N VAL A 241 -0.09 5.34 -0.01
CA VAL A 241 -0.20 6.75 -0.38
C VAL A 241 0.37 6.95 -1.78
N ALA A 242 -0.42 7.53 -2.67
CA ALA A 242 -0.01 7.85 -4.03
C ALA A 242 -0.53 9.23 -4.45
N SER A 243 0.13 9.85 -5.43
CA SER A 243 -0.30 11.11 -6.01
C SER A 243 -1.33 10.91 -7.12
N VAL A 244 -2.31 11.82 -7.17
CA VAL A 244 -3.25 11.98 -8.28
C VAL A 244 -2.66 12.79 -9.44
N CYS A 245 -1.47 13.36 -9.29
CA CYS A 245 -0.74 14.02 -10.38
C CYS A 245 0.26 13.04 -11.00
N PRO A 246 -0.05 12.44 -12.16
CA PRO A 246 0.88 11.56 -12.85
C PRO A 246 2.11 12.32 -13.34
N ALA A 247 3.26 11.65 -13.36
CA ALA A 247 4.48 12.22 -13.91
C ALA A 247 4.50 12.24 -15.45
N ASN A 248 3.75 11.34 -16.09
CA ASN A 248 3.77 11.16 -17.54
C ASN A 248 2.37 10.88 -18.10
N MET A 249 1.98 11.67 -19.10
CA MET A 249 0.70 11.55 -19.83
C MET A 249 0.90 11.46 -21.35
N SER A 250 2.14 11.29 -21.81
CA SER A 250 2.51 11.34 -23.22
C SER A 250 2.91 9.98 -23.78
N ASP A 251 3.54 9.11 -22.99
CA ASP A 251 3.98 7.79 -23.45
C ASP A 251 3.15 6.68 -22.81
N LEU A 252 2.16 6.17 -23.55
CA LEU A 252 1.29 5.05 -23.15
C LEU A 252 2.04 3.78 -22.73
N ASN A 253 3.30 3.59 -23.14
CA ASN A 253 4.08 2.40 -22.84
C ASN A 253 5.02 2.58 -21.65
N ALA A 254 5.18 3.81 -21.16
CA ALA A 254 6.07 4.08 -20.03
C ALA A 254 5.51 3.53 -18.71
N ALA A 255 6.41 3.07 -17.83
CA ALA A 255 6.04 2.52 -16.53
C ALA A 255 5.37 3.56 -15.60
N ASP A 256 5.63 4.83 -15.83
CA ASP A 256 5.08 5.98 -15.09
C ASP A 256 3.89 6.66 -15.78
N PHE A 257 3.35 6.06 -16.85
CA PHE A 257 2.16 6.60 -17.51
C PHE A 257 0.93 6.57 -16.60
N GLY A 258 0.27 7.72 -16.46
CA GLY A 258 -0.93 7.86 -15.65
C GLY A 258 -0.73 7.34 -14.23
N TYR A 259 -1.68 6.52 -13.75
CA TYR A 259 -1.68 6.01 -12.38
C TYR A 259 -0.94 4.68 -12.20
N ARG A 260 -0.16 4.22 -13.18
CA ARG A 260 0.60 2.95 -13.07
C ARG A 260 1.49 2.89 -11.83
N PRO A 261 2.21 3.96 -11.41
CA PRO A 261 2.98 3.93 -10.16
C PRO A 261 2.10 3.72 -8.91
N ALA A 262 0.87 4.25 -8.91
CA ALA A 262 -0.06 4.06 -7.79
C ALA A 262 -0.55 2.60 -7.72
N ILE A 263 -0.86 2.00 -8.87
CA ILE A 263 -1.19 0.58 -8.96
C ILE A 263 0.02 -0.28 -8.54
N GLY A 264 1.23 0.10 -8.96
CA GLY A 264 2.48 -0.53 -8.52
C GLY A 264 2.61 -0.54 -6.99
N ALA A 265 2.40 0.60 -6.34
CA ALA A 265 2.45 0.70 -4.87
C ALA A 265 1.42 -0.19 -4.17
N ILE A 266 0.21 -0.32 -4.73
CA ILE A 266 -0.82 -1.24 -4.21
C ILE A 266 -0.35 -2.69 -4.35
N VAL A 267 0.11 -3.07 -5.55
CA VAL A 267 0.61 -4.41 -5.83
C VAL A 267 1.79 -4.76 -4.92
N ASP A 268 2.73 -3.85 -4.73
CA ASP A 268 3.91 -4.07 -3.90
C ASP A 268 3.55 -4.19 -2.42
N ARG A 269 2.55 -3.42 -1.94
CA ARG A 269 2.06 -3.59 -0.56
C ARG A 269 1.41 -4.94 -0.35
N LEU A 270 0.58 -5.37 -1.29
CA LEU A 270 -0.06 -6.69 -1.24
C LEU A 270 0.99 -7.79 -1.33
N LYS A 271 2.00 -7.68 -2.20
CA LYS A 271 3.14 -8.60 -2.24
C LYS A 271 3.87 -8.65 -0.90
N ALA A 272 4.20 -7.52 -0.29
CA ALA A 272 4.91 -7.50 1.00
C ALA A 272 4.11 -8.19 2.11
N ALA A 273 2.79 -7.96 2.17
CA ALA A 273 1.90 -8.67 3.09
C ALA A 273 1.86 -10.19 2.82
N LEU A 274 2.04 -10.59 1.55
CA LEU A 274 2.06 -11.98 1.11
C LEU A 274 3.46 -12.64 1.20
N GLN A 275 4.55 -11.86 1.21
CA GLN A 275 5.94 -12.35 1.17
C GLN A 275 6.52 -12.70 2.55
N GLY A 276 5.82 -12.36 3.63
CA GLY A 276 6.28 -12.62 4.98
C GLY A 276 5.22 -12.30 6.02
N THR A 277 4.09 -13.02 5.98
CA THR A 277 3.10 -12.94 7.05
C THR A 277 3.75 -13.48 8.33
N CYS A 278 3.94 -12.61 9.33
CA CYS A 278 4.30 -13.06 10.66
C CYS A 278 3.29 -14.13 11.08
N TRP A 279 3.80 -15.32 11.36
CA TRP A 279 2.99 -16.49 11.51
C TRP A 279 2.57 -16.63 12.96
N ASN A 280 1.30 -16.91 13.22
CA ASN A 280 0.76 -16.94 14.59
C ASN A 280 0.74 -18.35 15.21
N GLN A 281 1.03 -19.40 14.43
CA GLN A 281 1.07 -20.77 14.93
C GLN A 281 2.50 -21.28 15.04
N GLU A 282 2.79 -22.01 16.10
CA GLU A 282 4.04 -22.74 16.20
C GLU A 282 3.95 -23.99 15.32
N LEU A 283 4.96 -24.21 14.47
CA LEU A 283 5.06 -25.42 13.63
C LEU A 283 6.20 -26.29 14.14
N GLU A 284 6.00 -27.61 14.12
CA GLU A 284 7.06 -28.55 14.46
C GLU A 284 8.12 -28.56 13.34
N ILE A 285 9.35 -28.20 13.70
CA ILE A 285 10.51 -28.25 12.80
C ILE A 285 11.05 -29.69 12.82
N ALA A 286 11.02 -30.35 11.66
CA ALA A 286 11.54 -31.70 11.47
C ALA A 286 13.09 -31.73 11.60
N GLN A 287 13.66 -32.93 11.71
CA GLN A 287 15.11 -33.11 11.87
C GLN A 287 15.94 -32.52 10.70
N ASP A 288 15.37 -32.46 9.50
CA ASP A 288 15.99 -31.88 8.32
C ASP A 288 15.72 -30.37 8.15
N GLY A 289 15.04 -29.75 9.13
CA GLY A 289 14.68 -28.34 9.15
C GLY A 289 13.37 -28.00 8.45
N THR A 290 12.72 -28.96 7.79
CA THR A 290 11.44 -28.71 7.11
C THR A 290 10.28 -28.64 8.10
N VAL A 291 9.13 -28.14 7.67
CA VAL A 291 7.88 -28.17 8.44
C VAL A 291 6.78 -28.89 7.68
N PRO A 292 5.79 -29.51 8.35
CA PRO A 292 4.71 -30.25 7.69
C PRO A 292 3.63 -29.30 7.14
N CYS A 293 4.03 -28.43 6.21
CA CYS A 293 3.11 -27.54 5.50
C CYS A 293 3.27 -27.60 3.99
N VAL A 294 2.16 -27.27 3.33
CA VAL A 294 2.02 -27.13 1.89
C VAL A 294 1.69 -25.67 1.60
N VAL A 295 2.45 -25.03 0.71
CA VAL A 295 2.06 -23.75 0.10
C VAL A 295 1.53 -24.03 -1.30
N LEU A 296 0.26 -23.71 -1.52
CA LEU A 296 -0.36 -23.73 -2.83
C LEU A 296 -0.37 -22.32 -3.40
N GLU A 297 0.02 -22.18 -4.65
CA GLU A 297 -0.01 -20.94 -5.41
C GLU A 297 -1.04 -21.08 -6.52
N ALA A 298 -2.02 -20.17 -6.52
CA ALA A 298 -3.12 -20.17 -7.47
C ALA A 298 -3.07 -18.95 -8.39
N THR A 299 -3.31 -19.19 -9.67
CA THR A 299 -3.40 -18.17 -10.72
C THR A 299 -4.68 -18.34 -11.53
N LYS A 300 -5.03 -17.28 -12.26
CA LYS A 300 -6.09 -17.30 -13.26
C LYS A 300 -5.50 -17.64 -14.62
N GLY A 301 -5.83 -18.81 -15.14
CA GLY A 301 -5.62 -19.21 -16.53
C GLY A 301 -6.87 -19.02 -17.37
N ASP A 302 -6.67 -18.91 -18.69
CA ASP A 302 -7.76 -18.90 -19.65
C ASP A 302 -8.49 -20.24 -19.65
N VAL A 303 -9.76 -20.25 -20.05
CA VAL A 303 -10.55 -21.49 -20.18
C VAL A 303 -10.59 -21.87 -21.66
N GLY A 304 -10.08 -23.06 -21.98
CA GLY A 304 -10.10 -23.61 -23.33
C GLY A 304 -11.49 -23.98 -23.82
N ALA A 305 -11.60 -24.31 -25.10
CA ALA A 305 -12.85 -24.71 -25.73
C ALA A 305 -13.47 -26.00 -25.12
N ASP A 306 -12.68 -26.78 -24.39
CA ASP A 306 -13.11 -27.97 -23.66
C ASP A 306 -13.59 -27.67 -22.22
N GLY A 307 -13.64 -26.38 -21.85
CA GLY A 307 -14.05 -25.93 -20.52
C GLY A 307 -12.99 -26.12 -19.44
N LYS A 308 -11.75 -26.48 -19.80
CA LYS A 308 -10.65 -26.67 -18.83
C LYS A 308 -9.73 -25.45 -18.79
N ALA A 309 -9.14 -25.20 -17.62
CA ALA A 309 -8.15 -24.16 -17.45
C ALA A 309 -6.88 -24.51 -18.25
N ILE A 310 -6.37 -23.52 -18.99
CA ILE A 310 -5.09 -23.54 -19.68
C ILE A 310 -4.06 -23.00 -18.69
N CYS A 311 -3.32 -23.91 -18.08
CA CYS A 311 -2.35 -23.58 -17.04
C CYS A 311 -0.92 -23.70 -17.55
N ALA A 312 -0.06 -22.75 -17.15
CA ALA A 312 1.37 -22.93 -17.30
C ALA A 312 1.83 -24.15 -16.48
N PRO A 313 2.80 -24.95 -16.98
CA PRO A 313 3.29 -26.11 -16.25
C PRO A 313 3.99 -25.69 -14.96
N CYS A 314 3.74 -26.41 -13.87
CA CYS A 314 4.45 -26.20 -12.60
C CYS A 314 5.92 -26.61 -12.77
N THR A 315 6.82 -25.63 -12.80
CA THR A 315 8.25 -25.81 -13.06
C THR A 315 9.12 -25.01 -12.09
N GLY A 316 10.41 -25.36 -12.01
CA GLY A 316 11.37 -24.72 -11.12
C GLY A 316 11.07 -25.03 -9.65
N ALA A 317 10.82 -23.99 -8.85
CA ALA A 317 10.46 -24.12 -7.43
C ALA A 317 9.04 -24.65 -7.19
N ARG A 318 8.32 -25.05 -8.25
CA ARG A 318 6.93 -25.50 -8.19
C ARG A 318 6.79 -26.96 -8.57
N SER A 319 5.87 -27.63 -7.91
CA SER A 319 5.41 -28.99 -8.25
C SER A 319 3.91 -29.00 -8.51
N GLU A 320 3.42 -30.02 -9.21
CA GLU A 320 1.99 -30.19 -9.44
C GLU A 320 1.26 -30.41 -8.12
N ALA A 321 0.23 -29.60 -7.86
CA ALA A 321 -0.64 -29.82 -6.72
C ALA A 321 -1.48 -31.09 -6.91
N SER A 322 -1.66 -31.86 -5.83
CA SER A 322 -2.46 -33.08 -5.81
C SER A 322 -3.94 -32.79 -6.09
N ALA A 323 -4.68 -33.84 -6.48
CA ALA A 323 -6.12 -33.71 -6.70
C ALA A 323 -6.88 -33.25 -5.44
N ASP A 324 -6.42 -33.67 -4.26
CA ASP A 324 -7.02 -33.30 -2.98
C ASP A 324 -6.71 -31.84 -2.61
N GLN A 325 -5.48 -31.38 -2.84
CA GLN A 325 -5.09 -29.98 -2.67
C GLN A 325 -5.91 -29.06 -3.59
N LYS A 326 -6.03 -29.42 -4.87
CA LYS A 326 -6.86 -28.69 -5.85
C LYS A 326 -8.32 -28.66 -5.40
N ARG A 327 -8.87 -29.80 -4.95
CA ARG A 327 -10.25 -29.90 -4.46
C ARG A 327 -10.50 -29.04 -3.21
N ALA A 328 -9.56 -29.03 -2.27
CA ALA A 328 -9.65 -28.21 -1.07
C ALA A 328 -9.74 -26.72 -1.43
N LEU A 329 -8.92 -26.25 -2.38
CA LEU A 329 -8.97 -24.86 -2.85
C LEU A 329 -10.21 -24.53 -3.67
N SER A 330 -10.72 -25.46 -4.48
CA SER A 330 -11.97 -25.25 -5.22
C SER A 330 -13.17 -25.01 -4.31
N GLY A 331 -13.08 -25.32 -3.01
CA GLY A 331 -14.08 -24.97 -2.00
C GLY A 331 -13.92 -23.57 -1.43
N ASP A 332 -12.72 -23.00 -1.47
CA ASP A 332 -12.32 -21.74 -0.82
C ASP A 332 -13.00 -20.52 -1.48
N PRO A 333 -13.63 -19.62 -0.70
CA PRO A 333 -14.28 -18.42 -1.23
C PRO A 333 -13.33 -17.49 -1.99
N ILE A 334 -12.11 -17.29 -1.49
CA ILE A 334 -11.12 -16.39 -2.12
C ILE A 334 -10.68 -16.96 -3.47
N PHE A 335 -10.49 -18.27 -3.55
CA PHE A 335 -10.16 -18.95 -4.81
C PHE A 335 -11.27 -18.74 -5.87
N LYS A 336 -12.54 -18.88 -5.48
CA LYS A 336 -13.70 -18.71 -6.37
C LYS A 336 -13.94 -17.27 -6.80
N GLU A 337 -13.96 -16.33 -5.84
CA GLU A 337 -14.27 -14.92 -6.08
C GLU A 337 -13.25 -14.26 -7.01
N ASN A 338 -11.98 -14.69 -6.94
CA ASN A 338 -10.92 -14.21 -7.81
C ASN A 338 -10.85 -14.96 -9.17
N GLY A 339 -11.74 -15.94 -9.40
CA GLY A 339 -11.78 -16.73 -10.63
C GLY A 339 -10.49 -17.50 -10.91
N LEU A 340 -9.81 -17.97 -9.84
CA LEU A 340 -8.60 -18.76 -9.96
C LEU A 340 -8.93 -20.18 -10.41
N ASN A 341 -8.05 -20.77 -11.21
CA ASN A 341 -8.30 -22.11 -11.79
C ASN A 341 -7.03 -22.89 -12.13
N CYS A 342 -5.85 -22.30 -11.92
CA CYS A 342 -4.54 -22.96 -12.06
C CYS A 342 -3.86 -23.02 -10.69
N VAL A 343 -3.33 -24.17 -10.30
CA VAL A 343 -2.75 -24.39 -8.97
C VAL A 343 -1.45 -25.19 -9.06
N CYS A 344 -0.38 -24.63 -8.51
CA CYS A 344 0.88 -25.30 -8.25
C CYS A 344 1.19 -25.32 -6.75
N GLN A 345 2.02 -26.25 -6.30
CA GLN A 345 2.62 -26.20 -4.97
C GLN A 345 3.97 -25.49 -5.05
N ILE A 346 4.23 -24.49 -4.20
CA ILE A 346 5.58 -23.93 -4.01
C ILE A 346 6.33 -24.86 -3.06
N ASN A 347 7.46 -25.40 -3.52
CA ASN A 347 8.29 -26.31 -2.75
C ASN A 347 9.01 -25.55 -1.63
N GLN A 348 9.20 -26.20 -0.48
CA GLN A 348 10.14 -25.69 0.53
C GLN A 348 11.54 -25.64 -0.05
N ALA A 349 12.35 -24.68 0.41
CA ALA A 349 13.77 -24.63 0.10
C ALA A 349 14.39 -25.99 0.46
N THR A 350 15.25 -26.50 -0.42
CA THR A 350 15.73 -27.87 -0.32
C THR A 350 16.52 -28.07 0.98
N PRO A 351 16.27 -29.14 1.76
CA PRO A 351 17.01 -29.41 2.99
C PRO A 351 18.52 -29.40 2.76
N GLY A 352 19.26 -28.77 3.68
CA GLY A 352 20.70 -28.55 3.56
C GLY A 352 21.06 -27.09 3.30
N PRO A 353 22.00 -26.77 2.39
CA PRO A 353 22.51 -25.40 2.21
C PRO A 353 21.45 -24.37 1.82
N ASP A 354 20.50 -24.75 0.98
CA ASP A 354 19.45 -23.83 0.48
C ASP A 354 18.48 -23.44 1.59
N LEU A 355 17.96 -24.43 2.33
CA LEU A 355 17.12 -24.17 3.49
C LEU A 355 17.87 -23.39 4.58
N THR A 356 19.14 -23.74 4.83
CA THR A 356 19.99 -23.02 5.78
C THR A 356 20.15 -21.56 5.37
N ALA A 357 20.44 -21.28 4.09
CA ALA A 357 20.54 -19.92 3.59
C ALA A 357 19.21 -19.17 3.75
N CYS A 358 18.09 -19.81 3.43
CA CYS A 358 16.75 -19.21 3.56
C CYS A 358 16.44 -18.76 5.01
N VAL A 359 16.76 -19.59 6.01
CA VAL A 359 16.41 -19.32 7.42
C VAL A 359 17.43 -18.45 8.17
N THR A 360 18.66 -18.34 7.68
CA THR A 360 19.76 -17.65 8.39
C THR A 360 20.23 -16.35 7.74
N GLN A 361 20.15 -16.23 6.40
CA GLN A 361 20.76 -15.10 5.71
C GLN A 361 19.76 -13.99 5.43
N ALA A 362 20.10 -12.75 5.76
CA ALA A 362 19.28 -11.59 5.40
C ALA A 362 19.14 -11.46 3.88
N ASN A 363 20.26 -11.62 3.15
CA ASN A 363 20.30 -11.63 1.69
C ASN A 363 20.58 -13.05 1.20
N VAL A 364 19.56 -13.71 0.68
CA VAL A 364 19.65 -15.10 0.22
C VAL A 364 20.18 -15.13 -1.22
N PRO A 365 21.14 -16.01 -1.56
CA PRO A 365 21.66 -16.19 -2.91
C PRO A 365 20.54 -16.45 -3.93
N SER A 366 20.68 -15.89 -5.13
CA SER A 366 19.64 -15.97 -6.18
C SER A 366 19.35 -17.38 -6.70
N ASN A 367 20.24 -18.35 -6.44
CA ASN A 367 20.04 -19.74 -6.79
C ASN A 367 19.16 -20.51 -5.78
N VAL A 368 18.91 -19.95 -4.60
CA VAL A 368 18.02 -20.55 -3.61
C VAL A 368 16.59 -20.15 -3.95
N THR A 369 15.71 -21.13 -4.09
CA THR A 369 14.32 -20.91 -4.48
C THR A 369 13.37 -21.71 -3.60
N GLY A 370 12.14 -21.20 -3.42
CA GLY A 370 11.09 -21.86 -2.65
C GLY A 370 10.68 -21.03 -1.43
N TRP A 371 10.45 -21.70 -0.31
CA TRP A 371 10.10 -21.03 0.94
C TRP A 371 10.67 -21.74 2.18
N CYS A 372 10.75 -21.04 3.31
CA CYS A 372 11.17 -21.62 4.59
C CYS A 372 10.37 -21.04 5.77
N TYR A 373 10.31 -21.80 6.86
CA TYR A 373 9.74 -21.35 8.12
C TYR A 373 10.86 -20.86 9.04
N ILE A 374 10.70 -19.66 9.60
CA ILE A 374 11.69 -19.03 10.46
C ILE A 374 11.03 -18.82 11.82
N ASP A 375 11.55 -19.50 12.84
CA ASP A 375 11.17 -19.35 14.25
C ASP A 375 12.44 -19.43 15.13
N PRO A 376 13.04 -18.29 15.49
CA PRO A 376 14.18 -18.22 16.40
C PRO A 376 13.87 -18.62 17.84
N GLY A 377 12.59 -18.60 18.23
CA GLY A 377 12.15 -19.05 19.56
C GLY A 377 12.24 -20.58 19.71
N GLN A 378 11.98 -21.32 18.63
CA GLN A 378 12.19 -22.77 18.59
C GLN A 378 13.61 -23.19 18.22
N ASN A 379 14.25 -22.47 17.29
CA ASN A 379 15.59 -22.81 16.82
C ASN A 379 16.46 -21.56 16.72
N THR A 380 17.40 -21.42 17.65
CA THR A 380 18.30 -20.26 17.76
C THR A 380 19.25 -20.07 16.58
N SER A 381 19.38 -21.06 15.69
CA SER A 381 20.11 -20.89 14.43
C SER A 381 19.36 -20.03 13.41
N HIS A 382 18.03 -19.91 13.53
CA HIS A 382 17.22 -19.05 12.68
C HIS A 382 17.52 -17.57 13.00
N ASN A 383 17.55 -16.74 11.96
CA ASN A 383 17.94 -15.34 12.12
C ASN A 383 16.80 -14.50 12.72
N ALA A 384 17.05 -13.99 13.94
CA ALA A 384 16.09 -13.19 14.70
C ALA A 384 15.79 -11.81 14.08
N ASP A 385 16.71 -11.26 13.29
CA ASP A 385 16.51 -9.97 12.63
C ASP A 385 15.42 -10.04 11.56
N ILE A 386 15.25 -11.21 10.93
CA ILE A 386 14.22 -11.41 9.90
C ILE A 386 12.80 -11.31 10.52
N VAL A 387 12.64 -11.74 11.77
CA VAL A 387 11.36 -11.65 12.52
C VAL A 387 11.32 -10.44 13.47
N ALA A 388 12.27 -9.51 13.38
CA ALA A 388 12.38 -8.39 14.31
C ALA A 388 11.15 -7.46 14.30
N THR A 389 10.47 -7.36 13.15
CA THR A 389 9.24 -6.58 12.99
C THR A 389 7.97 -7.35 13.36
N CYS A 390 8.05 -8.66 13.58
CA CYS A 390 6.88 -9.44 13.97
C CYS A 390 6.42 -9.11 15.40
N PRO A 391 5.11 -9.23 15.71
CA PRO A 391 4.59 -9.00 17.06
C PRO A 391 5.32 -9.88 18.09
N PRO A 392 5.51 -9.41 19.34
CA PRO A 392 6.24 -10.16 20.37
C PRO A 392 5.70 -11.58 20.62
N ALA A 393 4.39 -11.78 20.49
CA ALA A 393 3.75 -13.09 20.65
C ALA A 393 4.03 -14.06 19.50
N ASN A 394 4.44 -13.55 18.33
CA ASN A 394 4.50 -14.27 17.06
C ASN A 394 5.82 -13.97 16.32
N LYS A 395 6.97 -14.13 17.00
CA LYS A 395 8.32 -13.93 16.44
C LYS A 395 8.73 -15.06 15.48
N ARG A 396 7.92 -15.29 14.46
CA ARG A 396 8.06 -16.36 13.47
C ARG A 396 7.40 -15.95 12.16
N LEU A 397 7.83 -16.52 11.03
CA LEU A 397 7.30 -16.17 9.70
C LEU A 397 7.51 -17.28 8.67
N ILE A 398 6.73 -17.23 7.60
CA ILE A 398 6.94 -18.02 6.39
C ILE A 398 7.60 -17.09 5.36
N ARG A 399 8.82 -17.41 4.95
CA ARG A 399 9.62 -16.61 4.03
C ARG A 399 9.61 -17.22 2.64
N PHE A 400 9.31 -16.43 1.62
CA PHE A 400 9.51 -16.81 0.23
C PHE A 400 10.87 -16.32 -0.28
N VAL A 401 11.57 -17.15 -1.06
CA VAL A 401 12.90 -16.84 -1.63
C VAL A 401 12.99 -17.29 -3.08
N GLY A 402 13.76 -16.54 -3.87
CA GLY A 402 13.94 -16.75 -5.31
C GLY A 402 13.12 -15.80 -6.17
N ASP A 403 13.42 -15.76 -7.47
CA ASP A 403 12.75 -14.86 -8.42
C ASP A 403 11.33 -15.34 -8.74
N GLN A 404 10.40 -14.40 -8.82
CA GLN A 404 8.97 -14.64 -9.09
C GLN A 404 8.37 -15.69 -8.15
N ILE A 405 8.75 -15.70 -6.87
CA ILE A 405 8.19 -16.59 -5.85
C ILE A 405 7.60 -15.74 -4.71
N PRO A 406 6.26 -15.70 -4.57
CA PRO A 406 5.25 -16.22 -5.49
C PRO A 406 5.21 -15.49 -6.84
N ILE A 407 4.53 -16.06 -7.86
CA ILE A 407 4.31 -15.40 -9.15
C ILE A 407 3.59 -14.07 -8.87
N PRO A 408 4.03 -12.93 -9.45
CA PRO A 408 3.32 -11.68 -9.30
C PRO A 408 1.85 -11.79 -9.73
N GLY A 409 0.94 -11.39 -8.85
CA GLY A 409 -0.50 -11.50 -9.09
C GLY A 409 -1.12 -12.87 -8.82
N SER A 410 -0.34 -13.85 -8.35
CA SER A 410 -0.88 -15.11 -7.80
C SER A 410 -1.34 -14.93 -6.35
N LEU A 411 -2.17 -15.86 -5.88
CA LEU A 411 -2.56 -15.98 -4.47
C LEU A 411 -1.98 -17.24 -3.85
N THR A 412 -1.41 -17.11 -2.65
CA THR A 412 -0.84 -18.24 -1.90
C THR A 412 -1.75 -18.70 -0.78
N PHE A 413 -1.90 -20.01 -0.63
CA PHE A 413 -2.66 -20.67 0.41
C PHE A 413 -1.74 -21.61 1.17
N LEU A 414 -1.66 -21.43 2.49
CA LEU A 414 -0.82 -22.25 3.35
C LEU A 414 -1.68 -23.25 4.13
N GLN A 415 -1.33 -24.52 4.06
CA GLN A 415 -1.97 -25.61 4.80
C GLN A 415 -0.92 -26.32 5.66
N CYS A 416 -1.07 -26.29 6.97
CA CYS A 416 -0.12 -26.86 7.92
C CYS A 416 -0.79 -27.88 8.84
N VAL A 417 -0.06 -28.92 9.24
CA VAL A 417 -0.45 -29.78 10.35
C VAL A 417 0.01 -29.14 11.66
N ARG A 418 -0.89 -28.96 12.62
CA ARG A 418 -0.54 -28.39 13.94
C ARG A 418 0.33 -29.35 14.75
N ALA A 419 1.30 -28.81 15.48
CA ALA A 419 2.00 -29.55 16.52
C ALA A 419 1.00 -30.06 17.56
N SER A 420 1.01 -31.36 17.85
CA SER A 420 0.16 -31.93 18.88
C SER A 420 0.62 -31.44 20.25
N PHE A 421 -0.24 -30.74 20.99
CA PHE A 421 0.02 -30.46 22.40
C PHE A 421 0.19 -31.79 23.15
N GLY A 422 1.41 -32.04 23.63
CA GLY A 422 1.79 -33.27 24.31
C GLY A 422 0.83 -33.61 25.45
N SER A 423 0.28 -34.83 25.39
CA SER A 423 -0.58 -35.41 26.40
C SER A 423 0.21 -35.62 27.71
N GLY A 424 -0.22 -34.93 28.76
CA GLY A 424 0.19 -35.17 30.13
C GLY A 424 -1.00 -35.52 31.01
N LYS A 425 -1.53 -36.75 30.90
CA LYS A 425 -1.95 -37.65 32.00
C LYS A 425 -2.77 -38.81 31.45
N THR A 426 -2.27 -40.00 31.75
CA THR A 426 -2.96 -41.28 31.72
C THR A 426 -4.36 -41.17 32.31
N ASN A 427 -5.38 -41.57 31.55
CA ASN A 427 -6.54 -42.24 32.10
C ASN A 427 -6.99 -43.34 31.14
N THR A 428 -6.86 -44.56 31.63
CA THR A 428 -7.47 -45.79 31.13
C THR A 428 -8.97 -45.60 30.91
N GLY A 429 -9.51 -46.03 29.77
CA GLY A 429 -10.96 -46.10 29.61
C GLY A 429 -11.48 -46.38 28.20
N ALA A 430 -11.51 -47.66 27.85
CA ALA A 430 -12.51 -48.33 27.00
C ALA A 430 -12.67 -47.96 25.50
N ALA A 431 -12.52 -49.03 24.71
CA ALA A 431 -12.86 -49.15 23.31
C ALA A 431 -14.36 -48.97 23.01
N GLY A 432 -14.67 -48.57 21.77
CA GLY A 432 -16.01 -48.66 21.19
C GLY A 432 -15.97 -48.39 19.68
N ALA A 433 -16.11 -49.45 18.88
CA ALA A 433 -16.17 -49.45 17.43
C ALA A 433 -17.62 -49.23 16.90
N GLY A 434 -17.72 -48.84 15.62
CA GLY A 434 -18.95 -48.85 14.79
C GLY A 434 -19.75 -47.55 14.88
N ASN A 435 -20.25 -46.95 13.80
CA ASN A 435 -20.58 -47.42 12.44
C ASN A 435 -20.40 -46.27 11.44
#